data_AF-A0A5N9F214-F1
#
_entry.id   AF-A0A5N9F214-F1
#
_cell.length_a   1.000
_cell.length_b   1.000
_cell.length_c   1.000
_cell.angle_alpha   90.00
_cell.angle_beta   90.00
_cell.angle_gamma   90.00
#
_symmetry.space_group_name_H-M   'P 1'
#
loop_
_entity.id
_entity.type
_entity.pdbx_description
1 polymer ?
#
loop_
_entity_poly.entity_id
_entity_poly.type
_entity_poly.pdbx_seq_one_letter_code
_entity_poly.pdbx_strand_id
1 'polypeptide(L)' 'MGKNHGELNNQLEERRRWSGLTQAALADKVGVSRKSINSIENGIYI' A
#
# COMPACT_ATOMS: atom_id res chain seq x y z
N MET A 1 -2.63 -11.76 9.72
CA MET A 1 -1.52 -12.60 9.22
C MET A 1 -0.80 -11.93 8.05
N GLY A 2 -0.40 -10.66 8.17
CA GLY A 2 0.29 -9.97 7.08
C GLY A 2 0.92 -8.72 7.65
N LYS A 3 2.18 -8.86 8.08
CA LYS A 3 3.18 -7.82 8.43
C LYS A 3 4.58 -8.43 8.69
N ASN A 4 4.80 -9.72 8.46
CA ASN A 4 6.09 -10.39 8.71
C ASN A 4 6.64 -10.99 7.41
N HIS A 5 6.94 -10.11 6.45
CA HIS A 5 7.80 -10.48 5.33
C HIS A 5 9.20 -9.96 5.66
N GLY A 6 10.03 -10.82 6.26
CA GLY A 6 11.35 -10.45 6.79
C GLY A 6 12.30 -9.86 5.74
N GLU A 7 12.03 -10.10 4.45
CA GLU A 7 12.86 -9.63 3.33
C GLU A 7 12.21 -8.50 2.51
N LEU A 8 10.92 -8.19 2.72
CA LEU A 8 10.22 -7.16 1.95
C LEU A 8 10.06 -5.87 2.73
N ASN A 9 10.91 -4.91 2.39
CA ASN A 9 10.80 -3.53 2.84
C ASN A 9 9.72 -2.77 2.05
N ASN A 10 8.45 -3.04 2.36
CA ASN A 10 7.35 -2.31 1.75
C ASN A 10 7.25 -0.88 2.31
N GLN A 11 7.61 0.10 1.48
CA GLN A 11 7.57 1.53 1.81
C GLN A 11 6.35 2.27 1.23
N LEU A 12 5.36 1.55 0.68
CA LEU A 12 4.24 2.17 -0.03
C LEU A 12 3.44 3.11 0.88
N GLU A 13 3.14 2.67 2.10
CA GLU A 13 2.39 3.48 3.06
C GLU A 13 3.12 4.77 3.42
N GLU A 14 4.42 4.68 3.71
CA GLU A 14 5.26 5.82 4.02
C GLU A 14 5.26 6.82 2.85
N ARG A 15 5.61 6.37 1.65
CA ARG A 15 5.70 7.22 0.45
C ARG A 15 4.37 7.86 0.08
N ARG A 16 3.27 7.11 0.25
CA ARG A 16 1.92 7.64 0.04
C ARG A 16 1.59 8.76 1.01
N ARG A 17 1.87 8.58 2.30
CA ARG A 17 1.63 9.60 3.34
C ARG A 17 2.51 10.83 3.15
N TRP A 18 3.79 10.65 2.78
CA TRP A 18 4.70 11.74 2.41
C TRP A 18 4.17 12.57 1.24
N SER A 19 3.44 11.94 0.32
CA SER A 19 2.79 12.60 -0.82
C SER A 19 1.42 13.21 -0.47
N GLY A 20 0.98 13.14 0.80
CA GLY A 20 -0.33 13.64 1.25
C GLY A 20 -1.53 12.86 0.70
N LEU A 21 -1.32 11.66 0.16
CA LEU A 21 -2.38 10.88 -0.48
C LEU A 21 -3.07 9.94 0.51
N THR A 22 -4.37 9.76 0.37
CA THR A 22 -5.09 8.63 0.99
C THR A 22 -4.91 7.36 0.14
N GLN A 23 -5.20 6.18 0.69
CA GLN A 23 -5.20 4.93 -0.10
C GLN A 23 -6.13 5.03 -1.31
N ALA A 24 -7.29 5.68 -1.16
CA ALA A 24 -8.26 5.88 -2.25
C ALA A 24 -7.70 6.83 -3.32
N ALA A 25 -7.14 7.97 -2.93
CA ALA A 25 -6.56 8.92 -3.87
C ALA A 25 -5.37 8.33 -4.65
N LEU A 26 -4.56 7.47 -4.02
CA LEU A 26 -3.51 6.73 -4.72
C LEU A 26 -4.11 5.69 -5.67
N ALA A 27 -5.13 4.94 -5.22
CA ALA A 27 -5.80 3.92 -6.01
C ALA A 27 -6.42 4.51 -7.29
N ASP A 28 -7.09 5.65 -7.17
CA ASP A 28 -7.67 6.39 -8.30
C ASP A 28 -6.60 6.84 -9.29
N LYS A 29 -5.44 7.32 -8.79
CA LYS A 29 -4.31 7.75 -9.62
C LYS A 29 -3.66 6.62 -10.44
N VAL A 30 -3.64 5.41 -9.90
CA VAL A 30 -2.96 4.26 -10.54
C VAL A 30 -3.93 3.24 -11.15
N GLY A 31 -5.24 3.53 -11.14
CA GLY A 31 -6.26 2.70 -11.79
C GLY A 31 -6.51 1.36 -11.11
N VAL A 32 -6.37 1.29 -9.77
CA VAL A 32 -6.63 0.07 -8.99
C VAL A 32 -7.66 0.31 -7.91
N SER A 33 -8.09 -0.74 -7.22
CA SER A 33 -8.99 -0.58 -6.07
C SER A 33 -8.25 -0.09 -4.82
N ARG A 34 -8.91 0.69 -3.96
CA ARG A 34 -8.39 1.03 -2.62
C ARG A 34 -8.04 -0.22 -1.80
N LYS A 35 -8.78 -1.31 -1.98
CA LYS A 35 -8.49 -2.60 -1.32
C LYS A 35 -7.15 -3.18 -1.77
N SER A 36 -6.80 -3.03 -3.06
CA SER A 36 -5.51 -3.46 -3.60
C SER A 36 -4.35 -2.73 -2.92
N ILE A 37 -4.44 -1.39 -2.79
CA ILE A 37 -3.44 -0.60 -2.06
C ILE A 37 -3.32 -1.09 -0.60
N ASN A 38 -4.44 -1.27 0.09
CA ASN A 38 -4.46 -1.74 1.47
C ASN A 38 -3.83 -3.13 1.64
N SER A 39 -4.12 -4.06 0.72
CA SER A 39 -3.56 -5.40 0.76
C SER A 39 -2.05 -5.39 0.49
N ILE A 40 -1.55 -4.50 -0.37
CA ILE A 40 -0.10 -4.31 -0.55
C ILE A 40 0.51 -3.75 0.73
N GLU A 41 -0.03 -2.65 1.27
CA GLU A 41 0.46 -2.03 2.52
C GLU A 41 0.47 -3.00 3.71
N ASN A 42 -0.44 -3.97 3.75
CA ASN A 42 -0.48 -5.02 4.78
C ASN A 42 0.21 -6.33 4.36
N GLY A 43 0.90 -6.37 3.22
CA GLY A 43 1.65 -7.55 2.77
C GLY A 43 0.79 -8.80 2.57
N ILE A 44 -0.45 -8.65 2.08
CA ILE A 44 -1.37 -9.76 1.79
C ILE A 44 -1.12 -10.36 0.39
N TYR A 45 -0.67 -9.54 -0.57
CA TYR A 45 -0.36 -9.95 -1.96
C TYR A 45 1.13 -10.17 -2.22
N ILE A 46 1.93 -10.02 -1.18
CA ILE A 46 3.39 -10.19 -1.17
C ILE A 46 3.66 -11.43 -0.34
#